data_AF-A0A356WX80-F1
#
_entry.id   AF-A0A356WX80-F1
#
_cell.length_a   1.000
_cell.length_b   1.000
_cell.length_c   1.000
_cell.angle_alpha   90.00
_cell.angle_beta   90.00
_cell.angle_gamma   90.00
#
_symmetry.space_group_name_H-M   'P 1'
#
loop_
_entity.id
_entity.type
_entity.pdbx_description
1 polymer ?
#
loop_
_entity_poly.entity_id
_entity_poly.type
_entity_poly.pdbx_seq_one_letter_code
_entity_poly.pdbx_strand_id
1 'polypeptide(L)' 'MAKRGKKYQQAVALVNPEVEYTLEEACDLVKKTSVANFDESVDLDVRLGVDPRHADQMVRG' A
#
# COMPACT_ATOMS: atom_id res chain seq x y z
N MET A 1 2.15 15.24 -14.05
CA MET A 1 2.67 14.35 -12.99
C MET A 1 4.13 14.04 -13.31
N ALA A 2 5.03 14.07 -12.32
CA ALA A 2 6.44 13.78 -12.54
C ALA A 2 6.63 12.31 -12.94
N LYS A 3 7.55 12.05 -13.89
CA LYS A 3 7.87 10.70 -14.35
C LYS A 3 8.54 9.94 -13.19
N ARG A 4 7.92 8.84 -12.77
CA ARG A 4 8.46 8.00 -11.69
C ARG A 4 9.75 7.30 -12.13
N GLY A 5 10.66 7.06 -11.18
CA GLY A 5 11.95 6.42 -11.44
C GLY A 5 11.85 4.95 -11.87
N LYS A 6 12.92 4.42 -12.46
CA LYS A 6 12.96 3.04 -13.00
C LYS A 6 12.64 1.96 -11.95
N LYS A 7 13.22 2.09 -10.74
CA LYS A 7 12.98 1.16 -9.62
C LYS A 7 11.49 1.08 -9.25
N TYR A 8 10.81 2.22 -9.21
CA TYR A 8 9.38 2.28 -8.93
C TYR A 8 8.56 1.59 -10.02
N GLN A 9 8.89 1.83 -11.30
CA GLN A 9 8.19 1.20 -12.42
C GLN A 9 8.33 -0.32 -12.41
N GLN A 10 9.50 -0.84 -12.02
CA GLN A 10 9.73 -2.28 -11.85
C GLN A 10 8.89 -2.86 -10.70
N ALA A 11 8.83 -2.18 -9.56
CA ALA A 11 8.02 -2.61 -8.43
C ALA A 11 6.51 -2.65 -8.77
N VAL A 12 5.99 -1.63 -9.45
CA VAL A 12 4.57 -1.60 -9.86
C VAL A 12 4.23 -2.70 -10.86
N ALA A 13 5.16 -3.09 -11.73
CA ALA A 13 4.91 -4.18 -12.67
C ALA A 13 4.70 -5.55 -12.00
N LEU A 14 5.14 -5.71 -10.74
CA LEU A 14 4.93 -6.93 -9.95
C LEU A 14 3.56 -6.96 -9.27
N VAL A 15 2.85 -5.84 -9.19
CA VAL A 15 1.57 -5.70 -8.49
C VAL A 15 0.45 -5.60 -9.51
N ASN A 16 -0.47 -6.57 -9.52
CA ASN A 16 -1.71 -6.49 -10.28
C ASN A 16 -2.82 -5.86 -9.42
N PRO A 17 -3.37 -4.69 -9.78
CA PRO A 17 -4.43 -4.02 -9.02
C PRO A 17 -5.82 -4.68 -9.13
N GLU A 18 -6.03 -5.59 -10.09
CA GLU A 18 -7.31 -6.29 -10.27
C GLU A 18 -7.41 -7.59 -9.44
N VAL A 19 -6.32 -7.98 -8.78
CA VAL A 19 -6.23 -9.22 -8.00
C VAL A 19 -6.34 -8.90 -6.52
N GLU A 20 -7.20 -9.64 -5.82
CA GLU A 20 -7.24 -9.68 -4.36
C GLU A 20 -6.20 -10.68 -3.87
N TYR A 21 -5.16 -10.18 -3.20
CA TYR A 21 -4.14 -11.03 -2.59
C TYR A 21 -4.57 -11.46 -1.20
N THR A 22 -4.22 -12.69 -0.83
CA THR A 22 -4.26 -13.10 0.58
C THR A 22 -3.21 -12.34 1.39
N LEU A 23 -3.36 -12.31 2.71
CA LEU A 23 -2.40 -11.64 3.59
C LEU A 23 -0.98 -12.18 3.43
N GLU A 24 -0.83 -13.50 3.27
CA GLU A 24 0.46 -14.17 3.10
C GLU A 24 1.13 -13.75 1.79
N GLU A 25 0.38 -13.76 0.69
CA GLU A 25 0.87 -13.32 -0.62
C GLU A 25 1.24 -11.83 -0.63
N ALA A 26 0.43 -11.00 0.04
CA ALA A 26 0.72 -9.57 0.18
C ALA A 26 2.02 -9.33 0.96
N CYS A 27 2.25 -10.06 2.06
CA CYS A 27 3.50 -9.97 2.83
C CYS A 27 4.74 -10.35 2.01
N ASP A 28 4.64 -11.38 1.17
CA ASP A 28 5.73 -11.78 0.28
C ASP A 28 5.96 -10.78 -0.86
N LEU A 29 4.88 -10.19 -1.38
CA LEU A 29 4.94 -9.18 -2.44
C LEU A 29 5.61 -7.90 -1.94
N VAL A 30 5.25 -7.42 -0.75
CA VAL A 30 5.82 -6.20 -0.13
C VAL A 30 7.34 -6.31 -0.01
N LYS A 31 7.87 -7.46 0.40
CA LYS A 31 9.32 -7.70 0.48
C LYS A 31 10.01 -7.65 -0.89
N LYS A 32 9.35 -8.13 -1.95
CA LYS A 32 9.86 -8.10 -3.32
C LYS A 32 9.84 -6.69 -3.93
N THR A 33 8.91 -5.85 -3.48
CA THR A 33 8.78 -4.46 -3.94
C THR A 33 9.64 -3.47 -3.17
N SER A 34 10.31 -3.90 -2.09
CA SER A 34 11.26 -3.08 -1.34
C SER A 34 12.56 -2.91 -2.13
N VAL A 35 12.86 -1.67 -2.55
CA VAL A 35 13.98 -1.36 -3.47
C VAL A 35 14.92 -0.28 -2.92
N ALA A 36 14.59 0.31 -1.78
CA ALA A 36 15.48 1.20 -1.05
C ALA A 36 16.63 0.42 -0.39
N ASN A 37 17.71 1.15 -0.08
CA ASN A 37 18.90 0.59 0.55
C ASN A 37 18.85 0.68 2.09
N PHE A 38 17.66 0.90 2.66
CA PHE A 38 17.41 1.03 4.09
C PHE A 38 16.16 0.22 4.46
N ASP A 39 15.93 0.02 5.75
CA ASP A 39 14.75 -0.69 6.24
C ASP A 39 13.48 0.13 5.99
N GLU A 40 12.69 -0.29 5.01
CA GLU A 40 11.44 0.37 4.63
C GLU A 40 10.33 0.07 5.66
N SER A 41 9.50 1.08 5.94
CA SER A 41 8.26 0.91 6.71
C SER A 41 7.13 0.41 5.82
N VAL A 42 6.28 -0.46 6.35
CA VAL A 42 5.08 -0.95 5.67
C VAL A 42 3.86 -0.25 6.24
N ASP A 43 3.11 0.43 5.38
CA ASP A 43 1.84 1.06 5.72
C ASP A 43 0.65 0.24 5.21
N LEU A 44 -0.49 0.36 5.90
CA LEU A 44 -1.75 -0.27 5.54
C LEU A 44 -2.83 0.80 5.35
N ASP A 45 -3.27 0.99 4.12
CA ASP A 45 -4.36 1.90 3.77
C ASP A 45 -5.71 1.18 3.87
N VAL A 46 -6.54 1.61 4.83
CA VAL A 46 -7.89 1.06 5.02
C VAL A 46 -8.92 2.15 4.74
N ARG A 47 -9.77 1.92 3.73
CA ARG A 47 -10.91 2.81 3.46
C ARG A 47 -12.04 2.50 4.43
N LEU A 48 -12.16 3.33 5.47
CA LEU A 48 -13.26 3.24 6.44
C LEU A 48 -14.55 3.80 5.83
N GLY A 49 -15.67 3.11 6.04
CA GLY A 49 -17.01 3.53 5.58
C GLY A 49 -17.68 4.58 6.47
N VAL A 50 -16.90 5.33 7.24
CA VAL A 50 -17.39 6.34 8.20
C VAL A 50 -17.59 7.69 7.52
N ASP A 51 -18.60 8.46 7.94
CA ASP A 51 -18.74 9.85 7.52
C ASP A 51 -17.98 10.78 8.49
N PRO A 52 -16.84 11.36 8.09
CA PRO A 52 -16.02 12.19 8.97
C PRO A 52 -16.70 13.50 9.39
N ARG A 53 -17.85 13.84 8.80
CA ARG A 53 -18.66 15.01 9.21
C ARG A 53 -19.43 14.78 10.51
N HIS A 54 -19.61 13.52 10.90
CA HIS A 54 -20.31 13.11 12.10
C HIS A 54 -19.29 12.73 13.17
N ALA A 55 -19.25 13.49 14.27
CA ALA A 55 -18.21 13.37 15.30
C ALA A 55 -18.19 11.99 16.01
N ASP A 56 -19.34 11.32 16.06
CA ASP A 56 -19.55 9.97 16.60
C ASP A 56 -18.98 8.86 15.72
N GLN A 57 -18.74 9.12 14.43
CA GLN A 57 -18.18 8.15 13.49
C GLN A 57 -16.67 8.30 13.31
N MET A 58 -16.04 9.23 14.03
CA MET A 58 -14.60 9.44 13.96
C MET A 58 -13.85 8.28 14.65
N VAL A 59 -13.12 7.49 13.88
CA VAL A 59 -12.24 6.45 14.41
C VAL A 59 -10.87 7.07 14.68
N ARG A 60 -10.55 7.23 15.96
CA ARG A 60 -9.23 7.70 16.42
C ARG A 60 -8.79 6.84 17.60
N GLY A 61 -7.67 6.15 17.42
CA GLY A 61 -6.99 5.35 18.44
C GLY A 61 -5.61 5.87 18.72
#